data_AF-A0A9N8EQQ6-F1
#
_entry.id   AF-A0A9N8EQQ6-F1
#
_cell.length_a   1.000
_cell.length_b   1.000
_cell.length_c   1.000
_cell.angle_alpha   90.00
_cell.angle_beta   90.00
_cell.angle_gamma   90.00
#
_symmetry.space_group_name_H-M   'P 1'
#
loop_
_entity.id
_entity.type
_entity.pdbx_description
1 polymer ?
#
loop_
_entity_poly.entity_id
_entity_poly.type
_entity_poly.pdbx_seq_one_letter_code
_entity_poly.pdbx_strand_id
1 'polypeptide(L)'
;MTGADEQPSLYERLGGDAFFNLLVTAVFDEKLEHPVLKQFFQNIPVSALKTHQIKLFRSIFGKESDKPTDEDLLDFMIRTHTHMFRDQGLNETHYDMAADCFAQGLQTFQVEQGLIDECMAILASMRVVFEYGAQVAEREKTMEKEKMKTLPLASPKTIGTDLEVVLPEYSKIEIPTWLTEKLAKDSKTPVLRAWTCDLTNRFGPEGDKDIADTFMDQPYMDHHVYLVAFLQLAFMKADNVCPQHQRKMLQIVQYPRGRGNPKLSQELYIRMIAQFLIASVKLGLSQEALKKAEKQLRSHASSFAKKTTPVGGVKAPHILHKIRMLEDKDNLTALGIRENTSSTSPSLLVGGCDETSADLSTESNHSSSLFGKPSHQGDDEKKHKKMHAKEKPKRSSSSNPFAWLKGTIWASKPKNHTPGAVSA
;
A
#
# COMPACT_ATOMS: atom_id res chain seq x y z
N MET A 1 23.84 -14.10 -25.24
CA MET A 1 23.20 -14.24 -23.92
C MET A 1 21.81 -14.77 -24.15
N THR A 2 21.64 -16.09 -24.08
CA THR A 2 20.34 -16.76 -24.12
C THR A 2 19.58 -16.32 -22.89
N GLY A 3 18.43 -15.66 -23.07
CA GLY A 3 17.55 -15.30 -21.96
C GLY A 3 17.23 -16.58 -21.18
N ALA A 4 17.73 -16.68 -19.95
CA ALA A 4 17.26 -17.71 -19.05
C ALA A 4 15.75 -17.48 -18.92
N ASP A 5 14.95 -18.49 -19.26
CA ASP A 5 13.51 -18.46 -19.05
C ASP A 5 13.29 -18.24 -17.55
N GLU A 6 12.99 -16.98 -17.20
CA GLU A 6 12.67 -16.58 -15.85
C GLU A 6 11.43 -17.39 -15.43
N GLN A 7 11.60 -18.25 -14.42
CA GLN A 7 10.49 -19.04 -13.91
C GLN A 7 9.35 -18.09 -13.51
N PRO A 8 8.09 -18.37 -13.92
CA PRO A 8 6.96 -17.53 -13.51
C PRO A 8 6.92 -17.40 -11.99
N SER A 9 6.60 -16.21 -11.51
CA SER A 9 6.44 -15.93 -10.08
C SER A 9 5.37 -16.84 -9.45
N LEU A 10 5.40 -17.04 -8.13
CA LEU A 10 4.37 -17.81 -7.44
C LEU A 10 2.96 -17.25 -7.70
N TYR A 11 2.84 -15.92 -7.78
CA TYR A 11 1.61 -15.22 -8.14
C TYR A 11 1.10 -15.63 -9.53
N GLU A 12 1.98 -15.67 -10.54
CA GLU A 12 1.64 -16.11 -11.90
C GLU A 12 1.33 -17.61 -11.95
N ARG A 13 2.08 -18.45 -11.23
CA ARG A 13 1.84 -19.91 -11.12
C ARG A 13 0.47 -20.23 -10.52
N LEU A 14 -0.03 -19.38 -9.62
CA LEU A 14 -1.37 -19.50 -9.04
C LEU A 14 -2.49 -18.98 -9.95
N GLY A 15 -2.18 -18.31 -11.07
CA GLY A 15 -3.18 -17.77 -11.99
C GLY A 15 -3.39 -16.25 -11.89
N GLY A 16 -2.49 -15.55 -11.18
CA GLY A 16 -2.43 -14.09 -11.13
C GLY A 16 -3.68 -13.41 -10.57
N ASP A 17 -3.96 -12.20 -11.05
CA ASP A 17 -5.05 -11.36 -10.54
C ASP A 17 -6.42 -12.05 -10.57
N ALA A 18 -6.72 -12.77 -11.65
CA ALA A 18 -8.02 -13.43 -11.79
C ALA A 18 -8.25 -14.46 -10.69
N PHE A 19 -7.22 -15.26 -10.38
CA PHE A 19 -7.28 -16.25 -9.31
C PHE A 19 -7.38 -15.59 -7.93
N PHE A 20 -6.51 -14.63 -7.62
CA PHE A 20 -6.51 -13.99 -6.31
C PHE A 20 -7.77 -13.17 -6.04
N ASN A 21 -8.40 -12.57 -7.05
CA ASN A 21 -9.70 -11.92 -6.89
C ASN A 21 -10.78 -12.92 -6.44
N LEU A 22 -10.83 -14.10 -7.04
CA LEU A 22 -11.78 -15.16 -6.67
C LEU A 22 -11.47 -15.74 -5.29
N LEU A 23 -10.19 -16.07 -5.03
CA LEU A 23 -9.73 -16.61 -3.76
C LEU A 23 -10.04 -15.65 -2.61
N VAL A 24 -9.63 -14.39 -2.73
CA VAL A 24 -9.86 -13.38 -1.69
C VAL A 24 -11.35 -13.11 -1.52
N THR A 25 -12.14 -13.13 -2.60
CA THR A 25 -13.59 -13.01 -2.51
C THR A 25 -14.19 -14.14 -1.66
N ALA A 26 -13.89 -15.40 -2.01
CA ALA A 26 -14.37 -16.57 -1.27
C ALA A 26 -13.92 -16.54 0.21
N VAL A 27 -12.64 -16.24 0.44
CA VAL A 27 -12.05 -16.18 1.78
C VAL A 27 -12.72 -15.10 2.63
N PHE A 28 -13.00 -13.90 2.11
CA PHE A 28 -13.66 -12.85 2.89
C PHE A 28 -15.16 -13.09 3.07
N ASP A 29 -15.84 -13.66 2.08
CA ASP A 29 -17.27 -13.96 2.19
C ASP A 29 -17.52 -15.02 3.29
N GLU A 30 -16.57 -15.96 3.49
CA GLU A 30 -16.60 -16.92 4.59
C GLU A 30 -16.07 -16.31 5.92
N LYS A 31 -14.92 -15.62 5.89
CA LYS A 31 -14.26 -15.10 7.10
C LYS A 31 -15.00 -13.98 7.81
N LEU A 32 -15.76 -13.15 7.09
CA LEU A 32 -16.56 -12.09 7.73
C LEU A 32 -17.63 -12.66 8.68
N GLU A 33 -17.91 -13.96 8.57
CA GLU A 33 -18.77 -14.67 9.49
C GLU A 33 -18.02 -15.42 10.61
N HIS A 34 -16.68 -15.46 10.59
CA HIS A 34 -15.91 -16.06 11.69
C HIS A 34 -16.07 -15.22 12.97
N PRO A 35 -16.67 -15.76 14.06
CA PRO A 35 -17.08 -14.95 15.21
C PRO A 35 -15.94 -14.16 15.87
N VAL A 36 -14.74 -14.75 15.88
CA VAL A 36 -13.55 -14.15 16.51
C VAL A 36 -12.88 -13.11 15.61
N LEU A 37 -12.88 -13.32 14.28
CA LEU A 37 -12.15 -12.42 13.36
C LEU A 37 -13.00 -11.23 12.93
N LYS A 38 -14.33 -11.38 12.91
CA LYS A 38 -15.29 -10.35 12.50
C LYS A 38 -15.09 -9.01 13.21
N GLN A 39 -14.65 -9.02 14.47
CA GLN A 39 -14.42 -7.79 15.24
C GLN A 39 -13.36 -6.88 14.64
N PHE A 40 -12.30 -7.42 14.04
CA PHE A 40 -11.20 -6.64 13.45
C PHE A 40 -11.59 -5.95 12.14
N PHE A 41 -12.67 -6.41 11.52
CA PHE A 41 -13.17 -5.90 10.24
C PHE A 41 -14.41 -5.01 10.39
N GLN A 42 -14.87 -4.77 11.63
CA GLN A 42 -15.99 -3.87 11.89
C GLN A 42 -15.69 -2.48 11.31
N ASN A 43 -16.62 -1.95 10.54
CA ASN A 43 -16.55 -0.61 9.93
C ASN A 43 -15.52 -0.46 8.79
N ILE A 44 -14.93 -1.56 8.29
CA ILE A 44 -14.08 -1.53 7.10
C ILE A 44 -14.89 -2.05 5.90
N PRO A 45 -15.01 -1.29 4.80
CA PRO A 45 -15.64 -1.80 3.58
C PRO A 45 -14.94 -3.07 3.10
N VAL A 46 -15.72 -4.12 2.85
CA VAL A 46 -15.22 -5.43 2.41
C VAL A 46 -14.40 -5.31 1.13
N SER A 47 -14.84 -4.48 0.18
CA SER A 47 -14.08 -4.23 -1.06
C SER A 47 -12.68 -3.67 -0.81
N ALA A 48 -12.52 -2.79 0.18
CA ALA A 48 -11.22 -2.25 0.57
C ALA A 48 -10.33 -3.32 1.19
N LEU A 49 -10.88 -4.21 2.03
CA LEU A 49 -10.16 -5.35 2.59
C LEU A 49 -9.69 -6.32 1.49
N LYS A 50 -10.59 -6.69 0.58
CA LYS A 50 -10.28 -7.58 -0.55
C LYS A 50 -9.17 -6.98 -1.40
N THR A 51 -9.28 -5.70 -1.71
CA THR A 51 -8.27 -4.98 -2.49
C THR A 51 -6.92 -4.95 -1.77
N HIS A 52 -6.90 -4.63 -0.48
CA HIS A 52 -5.68 -4.61 0.31
C HIS A 52 -5.00 -5.99 0.32
N GLN A 53 -5.77 -7.06 0.52
CA GLN A 53 -5.26 -8.42 0.58
C GLN A 53 -4.68 -8.90 -0.76
N ILE A 54 -5.37 -8.63 -1.89
CA ILE A 54 -4.87 -9.00 -3.23
C ILE A 54 -3.54 -8.31 -3.50
N LYS A 55 -3.43 -7.03 -3.15
CA LYS A 55 -2.19 -6.30 -3.32
C LYS A 55 -1.07 -6.94 -2.46
N LEU A 56 -1.33 -7.24 -1.18
CA LEU A 56 -0.35 -7.89 -0.32
C LEU A 56 0.16 -9.17 -0.98
N PHE A 57 -0.76 -10.01 -1.49
CA PHE A 57 -0.41 -11.24 -2.22
C PHE A 57 0.40 -10.99 -3.49
N ARG A 58 0.04 -9.98 -4.29
CA ARG A 58 0.85 -9.57 -5.45
C ARG A 58 2.26 -9.18 -5.04
N SER A 59 2.41 -8.49 -3.91
CA SER A 59 3.71 -8.05 -3.40
C SER A 59 4.57 -9.19 -2.90
N ILE A 60 4.01 -10.15 -2.15
CA ILE A 60 4.80 -11.20 -1.49
C ILE A 60 4.96 -12.47 -2.34
N PHE A 61 4.03 -12.73 -3.26
CA PHE A 61 4.08 -13.86 -4.19
C PHE A 61 4.53 -13.46 -5.60
N GLY A 62 4.69 -12.17 -5.86
CA GLY A 62 5.11 -11.63 -7.16
C GLY A 62 6.57 -11.90 -7.50
N LYS A 63 7.09 -11.13 -8.46
CA LYS A 63 8.47 -11.25 -8.94
C LYS A 63 9.46 -10.86 -7.86
N GLU A 64 10.56 -11.60 -7.78
CA GLU A 64 11.60 -11.38 -6.77
C GLU A 64 12.19 -9.96 -6.83
N SER A 65 12.35 -9.40 -8.04
CA SER A 65 12.83 -8.03 -8.24
C SER A 65 11.94 -6.95 -7.61
N ASP A 66 10.67 -7.27 -7.39
CA ASP A 66 9.63 -6.32 -6.97
C ASP A 66 9.23 -6.56 -5.51
N LYS A 67 9.73 -7.63 -4.88
CA LYS A 67 9.41 -7.94 -3.49
C LYS A 67 10.03 -6.90 -2.56
N PRO A 68 9.29 -6.44 -1.53
CA PRO A 68 9.89 -5.66 -0.46
C PRO A 68 10.93 -6.51 0.28
N THR A 69 11.89 -5.85 0.91
CA THR A 69 12.78 -6.54 1.86
C THR A 69 11.96 -7.09 3.03
N ASP A 70 12.44 -8.13 3.70
CA ASP A 70 11.79 -8.65 4.91
C ASP A 70 11.62 -7.55 5.96
N GLU A 71 12.62 -6.68 6.12
CA GLU A 71 12.53 -5.53 7.04
C GLU A 71 11.38 -4.60 6.66
N ASP A 72 11.26 -4.21 5.39
CA ASP A 72 10.18 -3.32 4.94
C ASP A 72 8.79 -3.95 5.12
N LEU A 73 8.68 -5.25 4.83
CA LEU A 73 7.44 -6.01 4.99
C LEU A 73 7.04 -6.11 6.46
N LEU A 74 7.96 -6.47 7.35
CA LEU A 74 7.67 -6.60 8.78
C LEU A 74 7.34 -5.23 9.42
N ASP A 75 8.05 -4.17 9.07
CA ASP A 75 7.76 -2.80 9.53
C ASP A 75 6.36 -2.37 9.07
N PHE A 76 6.01 -2.66 7.82
CA PHE A 76 4.67 -2.44 7.30
C PHE A 76 3.61 -3.21 8.09
N MET A 77 3.83 -4.49 8.40
CA MET A 77 2.88 -5.30 9.16
C MET A 77 2.67 -4.75 10.58
N ILE A 78 3.75 -4.32 11.26
CA ILE A 78 3.66 -3.69 12.60
C ILE A 78 2.79 -2.43 12.54
N ARG A 79 3.11 -1.51 11.61
CA ARG A 79 2.42 -0.21 11.49
C ARG A 79 0.94 -0.38 11.13
N THR A 80 0.64 -1.27 10.19
CA THR A 80 -0.72 -1.51 9.69
C THR A 80 -1.64 -2.04 10.78
N HIS A 81 -1.12 -2.92 11.65
CA HIS A 81 -1.92 -3.62 12.65
C HIS A 81 -1.80 -3.01 14.06
N THR A 82 -1.00 -1.96 14.24
CA THR A 82 -0.76 -1.28 15.52
C THR A 82 -2.03 -0.99 16.32
N HIS A 83 -3.04 -0.36 15.70
CA HIS A 83 -4.30 -0.05 16.37
C HIS A 83 -5.04 -1.33 16.78
N MET A 84 -4.99 -2.39 15.97
CA MET A 84 -5.64 -3.66 16.30
C MET A 84 -4.92 -4.36 17.46
N PHE A 85 -3.59 -4.26 17.56
CA PHE A 85 -2.85 -4.76 18.73
C PHE A 85 -3.26 -4.02 20.01
N ARG A 86 -3.22 -2.68 19.98
CA ARG A 86 -3.52 -1.82 21.14
C ARG A 86 -4.96 -1.92 21.61
N ASP A 87 -5.89 -1.73 20.69
CA ASP A 87 -7.28 -1.39 21.02
C ASP A 87 -8.22 -2.60 20.90
N GLN A 88 -7.80 -3.64 20.17
CA GLN A 88 -8.64 -4.81 19.85
C GLN A 88 -8.02 -6.15 20.28
N GLY A 89 -6.81 -6.16 20.82
CA GLY A 89 -6.14 -7.37 21.30
C GLY A 89 -5.78 -8.36 20.18
N LEU A 90 -5.50 -7.87 18.97
CA LEU A 90 -4.98 -8.70 17.89
C LEU A 90 -3.66 -9.36 18.34
N ASN A 91 -3.43 -10.62 17.94
CA ASN A 91 -2.27 -11.41 18.35
C ASN A 91 -2.01 -12.57 17.35
N GLU A 92 -1.03 -13.41 17.64
CA GLU A 92 -0.63 -14.55 16.81
C GLU A 92 -1.72 -15.61 16.66
N THR A 93 -2.58 -15.81 17.66
CA THR A 93 -3.69 -16.75 17.56
C THR A 93 -4.68 -16.30 16.47
N HIS A 94 -4.97 -15.00 16.39
CA HIS A 94 -5.81 -14.43 15.33
C HIS A 94 -5.14 -14.54 13.95
N TYR A 95 -3.82 -14.39 13.91
CA TYR A 95 -3.04 -14.59 12.69
C TYR A 95 -3.15 -16.03 12.18
N ASP A 96 -2.96 -17.01 13.07
CA ASP A 96 -3.04 -18.44 12.74
C ASP A 96 -4.42 -18.78 12.15
N MET A 97 -5.52 -18.27 12.73
CA MET A 97 -6.87 -18.41 12.17
C MET A 97 -7.00 -17.79 10.77
N ALA A 98 -6.42 -16.60 10.55
CA ALA A 98 -6.46 -15.95 9.25
C ALA A 98 -5.64 -16.73 8.19
N ALA A 99 -4.49 -17.29 8.57
CA ALA A 99 -3.65 -18.13 7.72
C ALA A 99 -4.34 -19.46 7.37
N ASP A 100 -4.98 -20.12 8.34
CA ASP A 100 -5.73 -21.36 8.14
C ASP A 100 -6.85 -21.21 7.12
N CYS A 101 -7.66 -20.16 7.26
CA CYS A 101 -8.72 -19.90 6.29
C CYS A 101 -8.17 -19.54 4.89
N PHE A 102 -6.97 -18.96 4.79
CA PHE A 102 -6.34 -18.77 3.47
C PHE A 102 -5.92 -20.11 2.85
N ALA A 103 -5.32 -21.00 3.64
CA ALA A 103 -4.99 -22.36 3.21
C ALA A 103 -6.24 -23.15 2.77
N GLN A 104 -7.33 -23.08 3.54
CA GLN A 104 -8.62 -23.69 3.20
C GLN A 104 -9.19 -23.12 1.89
N GLY A 105 -9.04 -21.81 1.67
CA GLY A 105 -9.38 -21.16 0.40
C GLY A 105 -8.61 -21.80 -0.76
N LEU A 106 -7.28 -21.90 -0.66
CA LEU A 106 -6.46 -22.54 -1.71
C LEU A 106 -6.87 -24.01 -1.96
N GLN A 107 -7.17 -24.77 -0.91
CA GLN A 107 -7.65 -26.14 -1.01
C GLN A 107 -9.01 -26.24 -1.72
N THR A 108 -9.92 -25.31 -1.43
CA THR A 108 -11.25 -25.24 -2.08
C THR A 108 -11.13 -25.01 -3.58
N PHE A 109 -10.17 -24.19 -4.00
CA PHE A 109 -9.82 -24.01 -5.41
C PHE A 109 -8.94 -25.12 -5.98
N GLN A 110 -8.72 -26.20 -5.23
CA GLN A 110 -7.95 -27.39 -5.64
C GLN A 110 -6.51 -27.04 -6.10
N VAL A 111 -5.91 -26.02 -5.47
CA VAL A 111 -4.51 -25.68 -5.70
C VAL A 111 -3.62 -26.86 -5.31
N GLU A 112 -2.57 -27.10 -6.09
CA GLU A 112 -1.60 -28.17 -5.80
C GLU A 112 -0.95 -27.96 -4.42
N GLN A 113 -0.85 -29.04 -3.63
CA GLN A 113 -0.31 -28.96 -2.27
C GLN A 113 1.08 -28.30 -2.21
N GLY A 114 1.97 -28.56 -3.17
CA GLY A 114 3.29 -27.93 -3.21
C GLY A 114 3.24 -26.39 -3.34
N LEU A 115 2.25 -25.86 -4.06
CA LEU A 115 2.02 -24.41 -4.15
C LEU A 115 1.42 -23.86 -2.85
N ILE A 116 0.55 -24.62 -2.19
CA ILE A 116 0.00 -24.25 -0.88
C ILE A 116 1.13 -24.16 0.13
N ASP A 117 1.99 -25.17 0.20
CA ASP A 117 3.12 -25.21 1.11
C ASP A 117 4.08 -24.02 0.89
N GLU A 118 4.35 -23.67 -0.37
CA GLU A 118 5.15 -22.49 -0.75
C GLU A 118 4.51 -21.19 -0.27
N CYS A 119 3.20 -21.02 -0.45
CA CYS A 119 2.47 -19.84 0.05
C CYS A 119 2.51 -19.74 1.58
N MET A 120 2.27 -20.86 2.26
CA MET A 120 2.21 -20.90 3.72
C MET A 120 3.60 -20.69 4.34
N ALA A 121 4.67 -21.12 3.69
CA ALA A 121 6.04 -20.83 4.13
C ALA A 121 6.33 -19.32 4.11
N ILE A 122 5.91 -18.61 3.06
CA ILE A 122 6.06 -17.15 2.96
C ILE A 122 5.20 -16.43 4.02
N LEU A 123 3.97 -16.88 4.24
CA LEU A 123 3.11 -16.28 5.26
C LEU A 123 3.67 -16.52 6.66
N ALA A 124 4.13 -17.73 6.98
CA ALA A 124 4.63 -18.09 8.31
C ALA A 124 5.69 -17.13 8.87
N SER A 125 6.54 -16.53 8.01
CA SER A 125 7.55 -15.56 8.43
C SER A 125 6.95 -14.29 9.06
N MET A 126 5.70 -13.94 8.74
CA MET A 126 5.02 -12.76 9.26
C MET A 126 4.41 -12.97 10.65
N ARG A 127 4.23 -14.23 11.09
CA ARG A 127 3.59 -14.55 12.37
C ARG A 127 4.28 -13.85 13.55
N VAL A 128 5.61 -13.73 13.50
CA VAL A 128 6.43 -13.07 14.52
C VAL A 128 6.00 -11.64 14.81
N VAL A 129 5.46 -10.92 13.81
CA VAL A 129 4.96 -9.54 13.99
C VAL A 129 3.73 -9.49 14.88
N PHE A 130 2.85 -10.48 14.77
CA PHE A 130 1.59 -10.51 15.52
C PHE A 130 1.83 -10.89 16.97
N GLU A 131 2.78 -11.80 17.21
CA GLU A 131 3.26 -12.11 18.55
C GLU A 131 3.96 -10.90 19.18
N TYR A 132 4.93 -10.31 18.46
CA TYR A 132 5.68 -9.16 18.95
C TYR A 132 4.78 -7.94 19.20
N GLY A 133 3.89 -7.62 18.26
CA GLY A 133 2.98 -6.49 18.36
C GLY A 133 2.03 -6.61 19.55
N ALA A 134 1.49 -7.81 19.80
CA ALA A 134 0.65 -8.07 20.96
C ALA A 134 1.43 -7.93 22.29
N GLN A 135 2.65 -8.44 22.36
CA GLN A 135 3.51 -8.30 23.55
C GLN A 135 3.86 -6.83 23.85
N VAL A 136 4.16 -6.02 22.84
CA VAL A 136 4.41 -4.58 23.03
C VAL A 136 3.13 -3.88 23.48
N ALA A 137 1.98 -4.14 22.84
CA ALA A 137 0.70 -3.56 23.22
C ALA A 137 0.31 -3.88 24.69
N GLU A 138 0.55 -5.11 25.15
CA GLU A 138 0.25 -5.49 26.53
C GLU A 138 1.15 -4.75 27.54
N ARG A 139 2.44 -4.60 27.22
CA ARG A 139 3.38 -3.82 28.05
C ARG A 139 2.97 -2.34 28.14
N GLU A 140 2.55 -1.73 27.03
CA GLU A 140 2.08 -0.34 26.99
C GLU A 140 0.93 -0.06 27.96
N LYS A 141 0.02 -1.02 28.18
CA LYS A 141 -1.13 -0.86 29.10
C LYS A 141 -0.71 -0.58 30.55
N THR A 142 0.46 -1.08 30.95
CA THR A 142 0.99 -0.93 32.32
C THR A 142 2.01 0.20 32.43
N MET A 143 2.36 0.85 31.32
CA MET A 143 3.42 1.84 31.26
C MET A 143 2.90 3.26 31.51
N GLU A 144 3.67 4.07 32.22
CA GLU A 144 3.36 5.49 32.36
C GLU A 144 3.47 6.23 31.03
N LYS A 145 2.53 7.13 30.75
CA LYS A 145 2.47 7.90 29.49
C LYS A 145 3.73 8.71 29.21
N GLU A 146 4.38 9.27 30.24
CA GLU A 146 5.61 10.03 30.05
C GLU A 146 6.80 9.12 29.69
N LYS A 147 6.87 7.91 30.27
CA LYS A 147 7.88 6.91 29.88
C LYS A 147 7.73 6.50 28.42
N MET A 148 6.49 6.22 27.97
CA MET A 148 6.20 5.83 26.58
C MET A 148 6.74 6.82 25.54
N LYS A 149 6.71 8.14 25.83
CA LYS A 149 7.20 9.18 24.90
C LYS A 149 8.71 9.14 24.68
N THR A 150 9.46 8.53 25.60
CA THR A 150 10.93 8.48 25.56
C THR A 150 11.48 7.18 24.97
N LEU A 151 10.61 6.17 24.81
CA LEU A 151 11.03 4.86 24.31
C LEU A 151 11.14 4.86 22.78
N PRO A 152 12.07 4.05 22.23
CA PRO A 152 12.13 3.82 20.80
C PRO A 152 10.86 3.13 20.27
N LEU A 153 10.57 3.34 19.00
CA LEU A 153 9.44 2.68 18.33
C LEU A 153 9.77 1.23 18.01
N ALA A 154 8.77 0.37 18.13
CA ALA A 154 8.80 -1.02 17.70
C ALA A 154 9.03 -1.08 16.20
N SER A 155 10.01 -1.89 15.81
CA SER A 155 10.43 -2.09 14.42
C SER A 155 10.96 -3.52 14.25
N PRO A 156 11.19 -3.99 13.02
CA PRO A 156 11.77 -5.31 12.77
C PRO A 156 13.10 -5.54 13.51
N LYS A 157 13.93 -4.50 13.63
CA LYS A 157 15.23 -4.56 14.33
C LYS A 157 15.13 -4.81 15.84
N THR A 158 13.95 -4.57 16.40
CA THR A 158 13.67 -4.73 17.84
C THR A 158 13.00 -6.07 18.16
N ILE A 159 12.58 -6.83 17.14
CA ILE A 159 12.00 -8.16 17.31
C ILE A 159 13.05 -9.10 17.92
N GLY A 160 12.68 -9.81 19.00
CA GLY A 160 13.56 -10.75 19.70
C GLY A 160 14.64 -10.08 20.57
N THR A 161 14.60 -8.76 20.73
CA THR A 161 15.49 -8.02 21.63
C THR A 161 14.81 -7.77 22.98
N ASP A 162 15.60 -7.58 24.04
CA ASP A 162 15.10 -7.18 25.37
C ASP A 162 14.80 -5.67 25.48
N LEU A 163 14.93 -4.93 24.38
CA LEU A 163 14.71 -3.48 24.36
C LEU A 163 13.25 -3.15 24.69
N GLU A 164 13.04 -2.25 25.66
CA GLU A 164 11.72 -1.67 25.87
C GLU A 164 11.40 -0.71 24.72
N VAL A 165 10.30 -0.99 24.03
CA VAL A 165 9.80 -0.19 22.91
C VAL A 165 8.33 0.14 23.11
N VAL A 166 7.83 1.08 22.31
CA VAL A 166 6.40 1.35 22.13
C VAL A 166 6.02 1.04 20.69
N LEU A 167 4.80 0.56 20.44
CA LEU A 167 4.31 0.42 19.08
C LEU A 167 4.39 1.79 18.36
N PRO A 168 4.67 1.81 17.04
CA PRO A 168 4.61 3.07 16.32
C PRO A 168 3.22 3.70 16.52
N GLU A 169 3.11 5.01 16.47
CA GLU A 169 1.78 5.60 16.32
C GLU A 169 1.25 5.13 14.95
N TYR A 170 0.03 4.57 14.92
CA TYR A 170 -0.63 4.34 13.64
C TYR A 170 -0.63 5.69 12.93
N SER A 171 -0.29 5.77 11.63
CA SER A 171 -0.14 7.04 10.91
C SER A 171 -1.36 7.92 11.10
N LYS A 172 -1.35 8.73 12.17
CA LYS A 172 -2.35 9.72 12.49
C LYS A 172 -2.02 10.81 11.52
N ILE A 173 -2.60 10.72 10.32
CA ILE A 173 -2.87 11.96 9.60
C ILE A 173 -3.69 12.75 10.59
N GLU A 174 -3.13 13.83 11.10
CA GLU A 174 -3.90 14.77 11.87
C GLU A 174 -5.03 15.22 10.96
N ILE A 175 -6.21 14.67 11.21
CA ILE A 175 -7.44 15.10 10.58
C ILE A 175 -7.79 16.38 11.31
N PRO A 176 -7.59 17.55 10.69
CA PRO A 176 -7.85 18.77 11.41
C PRO A 176 -9.36 18.89 11.63
N THR A 177 -9.76 19.31 12.83
CA THR A 177 -11.19 19.45 13.21
C THR A 177 -11.95 20.33 12.23
N TRP A 178 -11.31 21.36 11.68
CA TRP A 178 -11.94 22.22 10.67
C TRP A 178 -12.36 21.47 9.41
N LEU A 179 -11.68 20.37 9.03
CA LEU A 179 -12.03 19.61 7.83
C LEU A 179 -13.34 18.84 8.06
N THR A 180 -13.49 18.19 9.22
CA THR A 180 -14.73 17.47 9.55
C THR A 180 -15.90 18.43 9.74
N GLU A 181 -15.68 19.57 10.39
CA GLU A 181 -16.67 20.66 10.48
C GLU A 181 -17.07 21.20 9.10
N LYS A 182 -16.09 21.36 8.20
CA LYS A 182 -16.33 21.84 6.84
C LYS A 182 -17.16 20.85 6.02
N LEU A 183 -16.85 19.55 6.12
CA LEU A 183 -17.66 18.50 5.49
C LEU A 183 -19.07 18.48 6.09
N ALA A 184 -19.22 18.61 7.40
CA ALA A 184 -20.53 18.65 8.04
C ALA A 184 -21.38 19.85 7.63
N LYS A 185 -20.74 20.99 7.37
CA LYS A 185 -21.43 22.18 6.87
C LYS A 185 -21.86 22.06 5.41
N ASP A 186 -20.97 21.54 4.56
CA ASP A 186 -21.13 21.66 3.11
C ASP A 186 -21.69 20.40 2.44
N SER A 187 -21.70 19.26 3.13
CA SER A 187 -22.07 17.95 2.59
C SER A 187 -23.16 17.26 3.42
N LYS A 188 -24.03 16.51 2.74
CA LYS A 188 -24.96 15.58 3.39
C LYS A 188 -24.27 14.41 4.10
N THR A 189 -23.00 14.13 3.77
CA THR A 189 -22.20 13.06 4.35
C THR A 189 -21.00 13.65 5.10
N PRO A 190 -21.14 13.98 6.41
CA PRO A 190 -20.09 14.64 7.18
C PRO A 190 -18.88 13.74 7.49
N VAL A 191 -19.04 12.43 7.34
CA VAL A 191 -18.07 11.43 7.79
C VAL A 191 -16.89 11.37 6.83
N LEU A 192 -15.73 11.90 7.24
CA LEU A 192 -14.50 11.88 6.44
C LEU A 192 -14.15 10.47 5.93
N ARG A 193 -14.36 9.44 6.74
CA ARG A 193 -14.12 8.06 6.33
C ARG A 193 -14.92 7.68 5.08
N ALA A 194 -16.19 8.07 5.01
CA ALA A 194 -17.04 7.81 3.83
C ALA A 194 -16.48 8.48 2.57
N TRP A 195 -15.96 9.71 2.70
CA TRP A 195 -15.26 10.40 1.60
C TRP A 195 -14.03 9.65 1.13
N THR A 196 -13.14 9.29 2.07
CA THR A 196 -11.91 8.57 1.69
C THR A 196 -12.22 7.20 1.10
N CYS A 197 -13.23 6.48 1.58
CA CYS A 197 -13.65 5.21 0.98
C CYS A 197 -14.21 5.37 -0.43
N ASP A 198 -15.07 6.37 -0.68
CA ASP A 198 -15.62 6.61 -2.03
C ASP A 198 -14.51 7.00 -3.01
N LEU A 199 -13.58 7.85 -2.58
CA LEU A 199 -12.42 8.22 -3.39
C LEU A 199 -11.49 7.03 -3.62
N THR A 200 -11.25 6.16 -2.63
CA THR A 200 -10.49 4.91 -2.83
C THR A 200 -11.15 4.02 -3.90
N ASN A 201 -12.47 3.87 -3.88
CA ASN A 201 -13.16 3.05 -4.89
C ASN A 201 -13.04 3.66 -6.29
N ARG A 202 -13.17 4.99 -6.40
CA ARG A 202 -13.09 5.71 -7.69
C ARG A 202 -11.68 5.84 -8.24
N PHE A 203 -10.71 6.03 -7.36
CA PHE A 203 -9.30 6.06 -7.74
C PHE A 203 -8.77 4.64 -7.90
N GLY A 204 -9.52 3.62 -7.46
CA GLY A 204 -9.20 2.21 -7.59
C GLY A 204 -9.81 1.56 -8.83
N PRO A 205 -9.76 0.22 -8.93
CA PRO A 205 -10.05 -0.54 -10.14
C PRO A 205 -11.46 -0.33 -10.72
N GLU A 206 -12.43 0.04 -9.87
CA GLU A 206 -13.83 0.23 -10.25
C GLU A 206 -14.12 1.61 -10.86
N GLY A 207 -13.23 2.59 -10.69
CA GLY A 207 -13.41 3.92 -11.25
C GLY A 207 -12.54 4.15 -12.46
N ASP A 208 -11.38 4.76 -12.24
CA ASP A 208 -10.44 5.12 -13.30
C ASP A 208 -9.24 4.17 -13.28
N LYS A 209 -9.15 3.26 -14.25
CA LYS A 209 -8.10 2.23 -14.32
C LYS A 209 -6.68 2.79 -14.39
N ASP A 210 -6.49 3.92 -15.05
CA ASP A 210 -5.15 4.51 -15.19
C ASP A 210 -4.73 5.23 -13.89
N ILE A 211 -5.71 5.80 -13.15
CA ILE A 211 -5.48 6.24 -11.78
C ILE A 211 -5.25 5.03 -10.90
N ALA A 212 -6.02 3.96 -11.04
CA ALA A 212 -5.99 2.77 -10.20
C ALA A 212 -4.60 2.21 -10.10
N ASP A 213 -3.96 1.87 -11.22
CA ASP A 213 -2.60 1.34 -11.17
C ASP A 213 -1.65 2.31 -10.46
N THR A 214 -1.82 3.63 -10.64
CA THR A 214 -0.93 4.58 -9.99
C THR A 214 -1.20 4.79 -8.51
N PHE A 215 -2.42 5.19 -8.19
CA PHE A 215 -2.87 5.44 -6.85
C PHE A 215 -2.69 4.17 -6.03
N MET A 216 -3.01 3.00 -6.59
CA MET A 216 -2.96 1.72 -5.90
C MET A 216 -1.56 1.10 -5.79
N ASP A 217 -0.62 1.47 -6.66
CA ASP A 217 0.81 1.11 -6.54
C ASP A 217 1.58 2.02 -5.59
N GLN A 218 0.94 3.04 -5.01
CA GLN A 218 1.53 3.77 -3.90
C GLN A 218 1.84 2.75 -2.78
N PRO A 219 3.07 2.76 -2.26
CA PRO A 219 3.42 1.85 -1.18
C PRO A 219 2.41 1.96 -0.02
N TYR A 220 2.15 0.80 0.53
CA TYR A 220 0.81 0.27 0.80
C TYR A 220 -0.07 1.00 1.84
N MET A 221 0.37 2.09 2.45
CA MET A 221 -0.30 2.71 3.61
C MET A 221 -0.69 4.17 3.44
N ASP A 222 -0.20 4.86 2.41
CA ASP A 222 -0.37 6.31 2.32
C ASP A 222 -1.57 6.75 1.48
N HIS A 223 -2.39 5.82 0.98
CA HIS A 223 -3.60 6.19 0.24
C HIS A 223 -4.53 7.05 1.09
N HIS A 224 -4.73 6.69 2.37
CA HIS A 224 -5.53 7.50 3.26
C HIS A 224 -4.86 8.85 3.55
N VAL A 225 -3.53 8.87 3.72
CA VAL A 225 -2.73 10.10 3.92
C VAL A 225 -2.88 11.03 2.74
N TYR A 226 -2.72 10.48 1.55
CA TYR A 226 -2.91 11.13 0.28
C TYR A 226 -4.33 11.69 0.17
N LEU A 227 -5.36 10.87 0.41
CA LEU A 227 -6.76 11.27 0.26
C LEU A 227 -7.14 12.35 1.26
N VAL A 228 -6.69 12.25 2.50
CA VAL A 228 -6.93 13.29 3.51
C VAL A 228 -6.18 14.57 3.15
N ALA A 229 -4.93 14.50 2.69
CA ALA A 229 -4.20 15.67 2.20
C ALA A 229 -4.87 16.31 0.97
N PHE A 230 -5.40 15.49 0.06
CA PHE A 230 -6.15 15.92 -1.11
C PHE A 230 -7.45 16.62 -0.72
N LEU A 231 -8.20 16.06 0.24
CA LEU A 231 -9.40 16.68 0.79
C LEU A 231 -9.08 17.98 1.54
N GLN A 232 -7.97 18.04 2.28
CA GLN A 232 -7.51 19.28 2.89
C GLN A 232 -7.27 20.33 1.79
N LEU A 233 -6.56 19.99 0.72
CA LEU A 233 -6.35 20.92 -0.40
C LEU A 233 -7.63 21.36 -1.08
N ALA A 234 -8.66 20.52 -1.13
CA ALA A 234 -9.97 20.86 -1.67
C ALA A 234 -10.75 21.88 -0.81
N PHE A 235 -10.54 21.87 0.52
CA PHE A 235 -11.40 22.59 1.47
C PHE A 235 -10.69 23.65 2.33
N MET A 236 -9.36 23.72 2.30
CA MET A 236 -8.57 24.71 3.05
C MET A 236 -8.99 26.14 2.63
N LYS A 237 -9.17 27.05 3.60
CA LYS A 237 -9.38 28.47 3.27
C LYS A 237 -8.01 29.12 3.02
N ALA A 238 -7.90 29.91 1.95
CA ALA A 238 -6.67 30.63 1.62
C ALA A 238 -6.14 31.50 2.78
N ASP A 239 -7.05 32.08 3.57
CA ASP A 239 -6.69 33.07 4.59
C ASP A 239 -6.41 32.46 5.97
N ASN A 240 -6.74 31.18 6.20
CA ASN A 240 -6.72 30.57 7.55
C ASN A 240 -5.69 29.47 7.74
N VAL A 241 -4.85 29.19 6.74
CA VAL A 241 -3.88 28.09 6.82
C VAL A 241 -2.47 28.61 6.62
N CYS A 242 -1.58 28.21 7.53
CA CYS A 242 -0.15 28.49 7.41
C CYS A 242 0.36 27.99 6.04
N PRO A 243 1.06 28.83 5.24
CA PRO A 243 1.60 28.43 3.94
C PRO A 243 2.47 27.17 3.99
N GLN A 244 3.13 26.91 5.13
CA GLN A 244 3.93 25.70 5.35
C GLN A 244 3.06 24.43 5.38
N HIS A 245 1.89 24.47 6.01
CA HIS A 245 0.96 23.33 6.05
C HIS A 245 0.40 23.03 4.66
N GLN A 246 -0.01 24.06 3.92
CA GLN A 246 -0.44 23.90 2.53
C GLN A 246 0.67 23.29 1.66
N ARG A 247 1.91 23.75 1.82
CA ARG A 247 3.07 23.18 1.12
C ARG A 247 3.29 21.71 1.48
N LYS A 248 3.14 21.33 2.76
CA LYS A 248 3.22 19.94 3.21
C LYS A 248 2.15 19.07 2.54
N MET A 249 0.90 19.54 2.51
CA MET A 249 -0.18 18.81 1.83
C MET A 249 0.09 18.68 0.33
N LEU A 250 0.59 19.74 -0.32
CA LEU A 250 0.99 19.69 -1.73
C LEU A 250 2.10 18.68 -1.97
N GLN A 251 3.12 18.63 -1.12
CA GLN A 251 4.21 17.65 -1.24
C GLN A 251 3.71 16.21 -1.17
N ILE A 252 2.70 15.93 -0.35
CA ILE A 252 2.04 14.61 -0.27
C ILE A 252 1.32 14.29 -1.59
N VAL A 253 0.54 15.23 -2.14
CA VAL A 253 -0.33 14.93 -3.29
C VAL A 253 0.33 15.08 -4.67
N GLN A 254 1.38 15.90 -4.78
CA GLN A 254 2.02 16.26 -6.05
C GLN A 254 2.76 15.11 -6.72
N TYR A 255 3.16 14.10 -5.95
CA TYR A 255 4.07 13.08 -6.43
C TYR A 255 3.61 11.69 -6.02
N PRO A 256 2.44 11.24 -6.51
CA PRO A 256 1.93 9.94 -6.13
C PRO A 256 2.87 8.79 -6.52
N ARG A 257 3.64 8.95 -7.60
CA ARG A 257 4.79 8.10 -7.98
C ARG A 257 6.11 8.86 -7.90
N GLY A 258 6.25 9.69 -6.87
CA GLY A 258 7.46 10.44 -6.60
C GLY A 258 7.89 11.46 -7.65
N ARG A 259 9.07 12.04 -7.44
CA ARG A 259 9.56 13.21 -8.20
C ARG A 259 10.04 12.88 -9.62
N GLY A 260 10.13 11.60 -9.97
CA GLY A 260 10.71 11.14 -11.24
C GLY A 260 9.86 11.43 -12.48
N ASN A 261 8.56 11.73 -12.34
CA ASN A 261 7.67 11.97 -13.47
C ASN A 261 6.56 13.00 -13.16
N PRO A 262 6.86 14.31 -13.29
CA PRO A 262 5.95 15.42 -13.00
C PRO A 262 4.74 15.46 -13.92
N LYS A 263 4.90 15.17 -15.22
CA LYS A 263 3.79 15.18 -16.19
C LYS A 263 2.76 14.10 -15.87
N LEU A 264 3.21 12.87 -15.62
CA LEU A 264 2.31 11.80 -15.19
C LEU A 264 1.60 12.17 -13.89
N SER A 265 2.34 12.72 -12.93
CA SER A 265 1.76 13.16 -11.65
C SER A 265 0.71 14.25 -11.82
N GLN A 266 0.92 15.21 -12.72
CA GLN A 266 -0.05 16.25 -13.04
C GLN A 266 -1.31 15.68 -13.71
N GLU A 267 -1.13 14.78 -14.69
CA GLU A 267 -2.25 14.12 -15.37
C GLU A 267 -3.12 13.34 -14.39
N LEU A 268 -2.47 12.54 -13.53
CA LEU A 268 -3.15 11.80 -12.46
C LEU A 268 -3.90 12.74 -11.53
N TYR A 269 -3.26 13.83 -11.10
CA TYR A 269 -3.90 14.83 -10.25
C TYR A 269 -5.14 15.44 -10.91
N ILE A 270 -5.11 15.75 -12.20
CA ILE A 270 -6.27 16.25 -12.97
C ILE A 270 -7.39 15.21 -13.00
N ARG A 271 -7.07 13.95 -13.26
CA ARG A 271 -8.06 12.86 -13.29
C ARG A 271 -8.65 12.60 -11.90
N MET A 272 -7.85 12.72 -10.85
CA MET A 272 -8.30 12.62 -9.46
C MET A 272 -9.25 13.77 -9.10
N ILE A 273 -9.02 14.98 -9.61
CA ILE A 273 -10.01 16.07 -9.50
C ILE A 273 -11.33 15.64 -10.15
N ALA A 274 -11.31 15.11 -11.38
CA ALA A 274 -12.53 14.68 -12.05
C ALA A 274 -13.30 13.63 -11.22
N GLN A 275 -12.60 12.60 -10.71
CA GLN A 275 -13.20 11.58 -9.85
C GLN A 275 -13.70 12.15 -8.50
N PHE A 276 -12.99 13.12 -7.92
CA PHE A 276 -13.44 13.85 -6.72
C PHE A 276 -14.73 14.62 -6.95
N LEU A 277 -14.93 15.24 -8.11
CA LEU A 277 -16.17 15.96 -8.41
C LEU A 277 -17.37 15.00 -8.45
N ILE A 278 -17.19 13.81 -9.03
CA ILE A 278 -18.25 12.79 -9.06
C ILE A 278 -18.54 12.28 -7.64
N ALA A 279 -17.50 12.02 -6.83
CA ALA A 279 -17.65 11.64 -5.42
C ALA A 279 -18.41 12.71 -4.63
N SER A 280 -18.05 13.98 -4.84
CA SER A 280 -18.65 15.12 -4.14
C SER A 280 -20.14 15.26 -4.43
N VAL A 281 -20.57 15.05 -5.68
CA VAL A 281 -22.00 15.03 -6.04
C VAL A 281 -22.71 13.87 -5.33
N LYS A 282 -22.14 12.66 -5.36
CA LYS A 282 -22.70 11.47 -4.69
C LYS A 282 -22.85 11.68 -3.18
N LEU A 283 -21.85 12.29 -2.55
CA LEU A 283 -21.81 12.55 -1.10
C LEU A 283 -22.61 13.81 -0.72
N GLY A 284 -23.25 14.46 -1.69
CA GLY A 284 -24.19 15.56 -1.46
C GLY A 284 -23.51 16.87 -1.05
N LEU A 285 -22.34 17.17 -1.62
CA LEU A 285 -21.69 18.48 -1.48
C LEU A 285 -22.53 19.58 -2.18
N SER A 286 -22.68 20.74 -1.55
CA SER A 286 -23.40 21.87 -2.14
C SER A 286 -22.75 22.34 -3.44
N GLN A 287 -23.53 22.86 -4.38
CA GLN A 287 -23.01 23.33 -5.68
C GLN A 287 -21.99 24.46 -5.54
N GLU A 288 -22.19 25.34 -4.55
CA GLU A 288 -21.24 26.41 -4.25
C GLU A 288 -19.91 25.85 -3.72
N ALA A 289 -19.97 24.93 -2.74
CA ALA A 289 -18.79 24.29 -2.18
C ALA A 289 -18.03 23.45 -3.22
N LEU A 290 -18.75 22.75 -4.10
CA LEU A 290 -18.19 21.98 -5.20
C LEU A 290 -17.37 22.86 -6.16
N LYS A 291 -17.96 23.96 -6.65
CA LYS A 291 -17.26 24.91 -7.54
C LYS A 291 -16.03 25.52 -6.88
N LYS A 292 -16.13 25.84 -5.58
CA LYS A 292 -15.00 26.37 -4.82
C LYS A 292 -13.88 25.35 -4.68
N ALA A 293 -14.20 24.11 -4.30
CA ALA A 293 -13.23 23.03 -4.17
C ALA A 293 -12.56 22.70 -5.50
N GLU A 294 -13.33 22.66 -6.60
CA GLU A 294 -12.79 22.46 -7.94
C GLU A 294 -11.78 23.54 -8.32
N LYS A 295 -12.18 24.82 -8.19
CA LYS A 295 -11.31 25.96 -8.50
C LYS A 295 -10.02 25.89 -7.69
N GLN A 296 -10.13 25.55 -6.41
CA GLN A 296 -8.99 25.44 -5.51
C GLN A 296 -8.05 24.31 -5.91
N LEU A 297 -8.55 23.08 -6.11
CA LEU A 297 -7.73 21.96 -6.56
C LEU A 297 -7.05 22.24 -7.90
N ARG A 298 -7.77 22.83 -8.87
CA ARG A 298 -7.21 23.21 -10.18
C ARG A 298 -6.12 24.27 -10.06
N SER A 299 -6.24 25.22 -9.12
CA SER A 299 -5.18 26.21 -8.87
C SER A 299 -3.86 25.54 -8.47
N HIS A 300 -3.92 24.44 -7.72
CA HIS A 300 -2.76 23.65 -7.33
C HIS A 300 -2.14 22.88 -8.50
N ALA A 301 -2.88 22.55 -9.55
CA ALA A 301 -2.32 21.88 -10.73
C ALA A 301 -1.23 22.71 -11.44
N SER A 302 -1.23 24.04 -11.24
CA SER A 302 -0.19 24.94 -11.77
C SER A 302 1.17 24.81 -11.05
N SER A 303 1.18 24.21 -9.84
CA SER A 303 2.40 24.01 -9.05
C SER A 303 3.26 22.82 -9.51
N PHE A 304 2.77 22.03 -10.48
CA PHE A 304 3.50 20.92 -11.08
C PHE A 304 4.49 21.46 -12.15
N ALA A 305 5.68 20.83 -12.26
CA ALA A 305 6.72 21.29 -13.18
C ALA A 305 6.30 21.17 -14.66
N LYS A 306 6.54 22.23 -15.46
CA LYS A 306 6.08 22.35 -16.87
C LYS A 306 6.87 21.55 -17.91
N LYS A 307 8.11 21.11 -17.63
CA LYS A 307 8.98 20.43 -18.60
C LYS A 307 9.33 19.03 -18.11
N THR A 308 8.92 17.98 -18.84
CA THR A 308 9.49 16.63 -18.73
C THR A 308 9.23 15.76 -19.96
N THR A 309 10.14 14.80 -20.16
CA THR A 309 10.05 13.71 -21.13
C THR A 309 9.02 12.65 -20.70
N PRO A 310 8.24 12.04 -21.61
CA PRO A 310 7.19 11.08 -21.27
C PRO A 310 7.77 9.69 -21.01
N VAL A 311 7.29 9.01 -19.96
CA VAL A 311 7.31 7.54 -19.81
C VAL A 311 6.17 7.11 -18.89
N GLY A 312 5.58 5.94 -19.13
CA GLY A 312 4.51 5.33 -18.34
C GLY A 312 4.50 3.81 -18.47
N GLY A 313 3.82 3.11 -17.56
CA GLY A 313 3.71 1.64 -17.52
C GLY A 313 4.51 0.98 -16.39
N VAL A 314 4.53 -0.36 -16.42
CA VAL A 314 5.10 -1.33 -15.44
C VAL A 314 6.58 -1.11 -15.08
N LYS A 315 7.24 -0.09 -15.64
CA LYS A 315 8.67 0.24 -15.47
C LYS A 315 8.91 1.52 -14.66
N ALA A 316 7.89 2.12 -14.05
CA ALA A 316 8.05 3.31 -13.22
C ALA A 316 8.67 2.93 -11.86
N PRO A 317 9.80 3.52 -11.44
CA PRO A 317 10.46 3.15 -10.19
C PRO A 317 9.61 3.51 -8.95
N HIS A 318 9.61 2.64 -7.93
CA HIS A 318 8.93 2.85 -6.63
C HIS A 318 9.72 3.84 -5.74
N ILE A 319 9.02 4.66 -4.93
CA ILE A 319 9.61 5.87 -4.30
C ILE A 319 9.87 5.85 -2.80
N LEU A 320 9.22 5.00 -1.99
CA LEU A 320 9.45 5.08 -0.54
C LEU A 320 10.86 4.67 -0.11
N HIS A 321 11.57 3.89 -0.93
CA HIS A 321 12.97 3.58 -0.66
C HIS A 321 13.86 4.84 -0.61
N LYS A 322 13.45 5.96 -1.24
CA LYS A 322 14.25 7.19 -1.33
C LYS A 322 13.91 8.25 -0.28
N ILE A 323 12.70 8.22 0.30
CA ILE A 323 12.29 9.21 1.32
C ILE A 323 12.89 8.85 2.69
N ARG A 324 12.92 7.56 3.04
CA ARG A 324 13.55 7.06 4.28
C ARG A 324 15.04 7.43 4.35
N MET A 325 15.76 7.30 3.23
CA MET A 325 17.17 7.72 3.14
C MET A 325 17.41 9.23 3.32
N LEU A 326 16.42 10.08 3.04
CA LEU A 326 16.55 11.53 3.21
C LEU A 326 16.17 11.95 4.63
N GLU A 327 15.14 11.35 5.22
CA GLU A 327 14.77 11.57 6.62
C GLU A 327 15.85 11.07 7.58
N ASP A 328 16.47 9.92 7.30
CA ASP A 328 17.60 9.41 8.09
C ASP A 328 18.83 10.30 7.95
N LYS A 329 19.09 10.87 6.76
CA LYS A 329 20.18 11.85 6.56
C LYS A 329 19.92 13.16 7.29
N ASP A 330 18.71 13.69 7.23
CA ASP A 330 18.36 14.95 7.89
C ASP A 330 18.35 14.78 9.42
N ASN A 331 17.93 13.63 9.95
CA ASN A 331 17.96 13.31 11.38
C ASN A 331 19.38 13.05 11.90
N LEU A 332 20.24 12.36 11.13
CA LEU A 332 21.66 12.19 11.47
C LEU A 332 22.42 13.52 11.48
N THR A 333 22.07 14.43 10.57
CA THR A 333 22.64 15.78 10.51
C THR A 333 22.14 16.65 11.67
N ALA A 334 20.87 16.50 12.08
CA ALA A 334 20.29 17.22 13.22
C ALA A 334 20.82 16.74 14.59
N LEU A 335 21.24 15.48 14.70
CA LEU A 335 21.83 14.92 15.94
C LEU A 335 23.33 15.22 16.10
N GLY A 336 23.96 15.96 15.18
CA GLY A 336 25.37 16.37 15.30
C GLY A 336 26.37 15.21 15.24
N ILE A 337 25.94 14.01 14.82
CA ILE A 337 26.82 12.85 14.67
C ILE A 337 27.58 13.03 13.35
N ARG A 338 28.67 13.80 13.39
CA ARG A 338 29.68 13.79 12.34
C ARG A 338 30.38 12.44 12.38
N GLU A 339 30.21 11.62 11.34
CA GLU A 339 31.12 10.51 11.07
C GLU A 339 32.52 11.09 10.81
N ASN A 340 33.37 11.07 11.84
CA ASN A 340 34.80 11.32 11.71
C ASN A 340 35.44 10.11 11.03
N THR A 341 35.52 10.13 9.71
CA THR A 341 36.48 9.31 8.97
C THR A 341 37.48 10.26 8.31
N SER A 342 38.55 10.59 9.04
CA SER A 342 39.72 11.26 8.48
C SER A 342 40.98 10.44 8.75
N SER A 343 41.54 9.88 7.69
CA SER A 343 42.97 9.56 7.58
C SER A 343 43.56 10.41 6.44
N THR A 344 44.42 11.36 6.83
CA THR A 344 45.71 11.76 6.18
C THR A 344 45.91 11.39 4.71
N SER A 345 46.34 12.24 3.75
CA SER A 345 47.29 13.36 3.79
C SER A 345 47.37 14.06 2.40
N PRO A 346 48.16 15.13 2.20
CA PRO A 346 47.85 16.27 1.30
C PRO A 346 48.63 16.30 -0.03
N SER A 347 48.15 17.11 -0.99
CA SER A 347 48.97 17.63 -2.10
C SER A 347 48.47 19.01 -2.55
N LEU A 348 49.44 19.94 -2.62
CA LEU A 348 49.40 21.30 -3.15
C LEU A 348 49.26 21.35 -4.68
N LEU A 349 48.77 22.49 -5.20
CA LEU A 349 49.13 23.27 -6.42
C LEU A 349 47.89 24.06 -6.89
N VAL A 350 47.79 25.39 -6.69
CA VAL A 350 48.34 26.54 -7.47
C VAL A 350 47.64 26.81 -8.81
N GLY A 351 47.11 28.04 -8.94
CA GLY A 351 46.80 28.77 -10.19
C GLY A 351 45.38 28.56 -10.72
N GLY A 352 44.61 29.55 -11.19
CA GLY A 352 44.85 30.95 -11.54
C GLY A 352 43.56 31.53 -12.13
N CYS A 353 43.51 32.86 -12.25
CA CYS A 353 42.43 33.70 -12.79
C CYS A 353 42.02 33.32 -14.24
N ASP A 354 40.77 33.53 -14.65
CA ASP A 354 40.34 34.78 -15.30
C ASP A 354 38.94 34.67 -15.95
N GLU A 355 38.35 35.85 -16.12
CA GLU A 355 37.10 36.20 -16.77
C GLU A 355 37.05 35.78 -18.25
N THR A 356 35.85 35.55 -18.81
CA THR A 356 35.26 36.44 -19.83
C THR A 356 33.96 35.89 -20.43
N SER A 357 33.09 36.86 -20.69
CA SER A 357 31.86 36.89 -21.49
C SER A 357 31.98 36.31 -22.90
N ALA A 358 30.86 35.80 -23.44
CA ALA A 358 30.44 36.12 -24.80
C ALA A 358 28.93 35.84 -24.99
N ASP A 359 28.20 36.92 -25.26
CA ASP A 359 26.97 36.93 -26.05
C ASP A 359 27.19 36.25 -27.41
N LEU A 360 26.14 35.64 -27.97
CA LEU A 360 25.90 35.62 -29.42
C LEU A 360 24.43 35.24 -29.70
N SER A 361 23.69 36.26 -30.13
CA SER A 361 22.42 36.22 -30.86
C SER A 361 22.59 35.65 -32.28
N THR A 362 21.54 35.02 -32.82
CA THR A 362 20.97 35.16 -34.20
C THR A 362 19.91 34.06 -34.36
N GLU A 363 18.62 34.39 -34.47
CA GLU A 363 17.87 34.74 -35.69
C GLU A 363 17.78 33.63 -36.77
N SER A 364 16.52 33.26 -37.03
CA SER A 364 15.87 33.20 -38.36
C SER A 364 15.32 31.84 -38.86
N ASN A 365 14.00 31.88 -39.05
CA ASN A 365 13.26 31.58 -40.29
C ASN A 365 12.77 30.16 -40.68
N HIS A 366 11.49 30.20 -41.10
CA HIS A 366 10.75 29.41 -42.09
C HIS A 366 10.51 27.92 -41.80
N SER A 367 9.27 27.50 -41.49
CA SER A 367 8.06 27.40 -42.33
C SER A 367 8.18 26.43 -43.50
N SER A 368 7.56 25.25 -43.36
CA SER A 368 6.80 24.63 -44.45
C SER A 368 5.80 23.59 -43.91
N SER A 369 4.60 23.76 -44.42
CA SER A 369 3.44 22.87 -44.43
C SER A 369 3.78 21.45 -44.93
N LEU A 370 2.97 20.44 -44.59
CA LEU A 370 2.16 19.71 -45.57
C LEU A 370 1.36 18.59 -44.90
N PHE A 371 0.04 18.61 -45.12
CA PHE A 371 -0.87 17.50 -44.81
C PHE A 371 -0.45 16.20 -45.53
N GLY A 372 -0.51 15.08 -44.81
CA GLY A 372 -0.54 13.73 -45.37
C GLY A 372 -1.65 12.92 -44.70
N LYS A 373 -2.67 12.56 -45.48
CA LYS A 373 -3.82 11.73 -45.10
C LYS A 373 -3.47 10.23 -45.08
N PRO A 374 -4.34 9.37 -44.50
CA PRO A 374 -4.01 8.01 -44.09
C PRO A 374 -4.25 6.98 -45.20
N SER A 375 -3.61 5.81 -45.09
CA SER A 375 -3.89 4.64 -45.92
C SER A 375 -4.12 3.38 -45.09
N HIS A 376 -5.30 2.80 -45.31
CA HIS A 376 -5.65 1.38 -45.40
C HIS A 376 -5.09 0.36 -44.40
N GLN A 377 -6.02 -0.36 -43.76
CA GLN A 377 -5.84 -1.79 -43.49
C GLN A 377 -7.13 -2.53 -43.83
N GLY A 378 -7.00 -3.47 -44.76
CA GLY A 378 -8.04 -4.42 -45.16
C GLY A 378 -7.83 -5.77 -44.49
N ASP A 379 -8.86 -6.58 -44.64
CA ASP A 379 -9.16 -7.83 -43.96
C ASP A 379 -8.22 -9.02 -44.24
N ASP A 380 -8.35 -9.99 -43.33
CA ASP A 380 -8.68 -11.40 -43.61
C ASP A 380 -7.68 -12.53 -43.31
N GLU A 381 -8.34 -13.59 -42.84
CA GLU A 381 -8.04 -15.02 -42.93
C GLU A 381 -7.43 -15.84 -41.76
N LYS A 382 -8.32 -16.72 -41.31
CA LYS A 382 -8.20 -17.98 -40.57
C LYS A 382 -7.04 -18.87 -41.01
N LYS A 383 -6.47 -19.64 -40.06
CA LYS A 383 -6.08 -21.05 -40.30
C LYS A 383 -6.06 -21.87 -39.00
N HIS A 384 -6.75 -23.01 -39.06
CA HIS A 384 -6.73 -24.11 -38.10
C HIS A 384 -5.35 -24.82 -38.06
N LYS A 385 -4.97 -25.32 -36.89
CA LYS A 385 -4.22 -26.59 -36.78
C LYS A 385 -4.44 -27.29 -35.43
N LYS A 386 -4.96 -28.52 -35.50
CA LYS A 386 -4.86 -29.58 -34.47
C LYS A 386 -3.40 -29.91 -34.20
N MET A 387 -3.07 -30.38 -33.00
CA MET A 387 -2.36 -31.67 -32.79
C MET A 387 -2.13 -32.04 -31.30
N HIS A 388 -2.43 -33.31 -31.02
CA HIS A 388 -1.84 -34.30 -30.10
C HIS A 388 -1.84 -34.14 -28.56
N ALA A 389 -2.47 -35.14 -27.95
CA ALA A 389 -2.31 -35.63 -26.58
C ALA A 389 -1.05 -36.49 -26.42
N LYS A 390 -0.38 -36.39 -25.26
CA LYS A 390 0.58 -37.30 -24.58
C LYS A 390 1.02 -36.59 -23.29
N GLU A 391 1.37 -37.17 -22.15
CA GLU A 391 1.44 -38.49 -21.53
C GLU A 391 1.64 -38.18 -20.02
N LYS A 392 1.04 -38.95 -19.11
CA LYS A 392 1.23 -38.76 -17.66
C LYS A 392 2.57 -39.34 -17.19
N PRO A 393 3.35 -38.66 -16.33
CA PRO A 393 4.37 -39.31 -15.54
C PRO A 393 3.88 -39.71 -14.13
N LYS A 394 4.50 -40.78 -13.64
CA LYS A 394 4.23 -41.51 -12.41
C LYS A 394 4.64 -40.71 -11.16
N ARG A 395 3.84 -40.83 -10.09
CA ARG A 395 4.16 -40.39 -8.73
C ARG A 395 5.38 -41.16 -8.20
N SER A 396 6.44 -40.45 -7.79
CA SER A 396 7.45 -40.95 -6.87
C SER A 396 7.08 -40.51 -5.45
N SER A 397 7.05 -41.48 -4.53
CA SER A 397 6.91 -41.26 -3.11
C SER A 397 8.20 -40.65 -2.56
N SER A 398 8.16 -39.37 -2.15
CA SER A 398 9.18 -38.79 -1.29
C SER A 398 8.56 -38.43 0.07
N SER A 399 9.32 -38.74 1.10
CA SER A 399 9.04 -38.58 2.51
C SER A 399 8.62 -37.15 2.88
N ASN A 400 7.47 -37.04 3.55
CA ASN A 400 6.89 -35.79 4.03
C ASN A 400 7.61 -35.30 5.31
N PRO A 401 8.22 -34.10 5.33
CA PRO A 401 8.91 -33.57 6.50
C PRO A 401 8.02 -32.79 7.50
N PHE A 402 6.69 -32.72 7.30
CA PHE A 402 5.79 -31.95 8.17
C PHE A 402 4.96 -32.81 9.12
N ALA A 403 5.63 -33.48 10.06
CA ALA A 403 4.99 -34.21 11.16
C ALA A 403 4.60 -33.33 12.37
N TRP A 404 4.87 -32.01 12.35
CA TRP A 404 4.69 -31.12 13.52
C TRP A 404 3.36 -30.37 13.62
N LEU A 405 2.41 -30.59 12.70
CA LEU A 405 1.08 -29.93 12.70
C LEU A 405 -0.10 -30.87 13.00
N LYS A 406 0.13 -32.07 13.53
CA LYS A 406 -0.92 -32.97 14.04
C LYS A 406 -0.76 -33.16 15.54
N GLY A 407 -1.38 -32.28 16.34
CA GLY A 407 -1.18 -32.35 17.77
C GLY A 407 -2.11 -31.55 18.66
N THR A 408 -3.40 -31.35 18.35
CA THR A 408 -4.48 -31.21 19.36
C THR A 408 -5.86 -31.19 18.71
N ILE A 409 -6.50 -32.37 18.63
CA ILE A 409 -7.96 -32.45 18.42
C ILE A 409 -8.59 -32.46 19.81
N TRP A 410 -9.31 -31.39 20.15
CA TRP A 410 -10.21 -31.34 21.29
C TRP A 410 -11.40 -32.29 21.02
N ALA A 411 -11.37 -33.46 21.65
CA ALA A 411 -12.55 -34.33 21.75
C ALA A 411 -13.37 -33.91 22.98
N SER A 412 -14.32 -33.00 22.78
CA SER A 412 -15.37 -32.73 23.76
C SER A 412 -16.30 -33.95 23.90
N LYS A 413 -16.16 -34.69 25.00
CA LYS A 413 -17.12 -35.72 25.42
C LYS A 413 -18.47 -35.07 25.76
N PRO A 414 -19.62 -35.68 25.38
CA PRO A 414 -20.93 -35.24 25.86
C PRO A 414 -21.09 -35.57 27.35
N LYS A 415 -21.52 -34.59 28.15
CA LYS A 415 -21.96 -34.81 29.53
C LYS A 415 -23.36 -35.44 29.49
N ASN A 416 -23.45 -36.69 29.92
CA ASN A 416 -24.72 -37.32 30.28
C ASN A 416 -25.26 -36.67 31.57
N HIS A 417 -26.43 -36.04 31.48
CA HIS A 417 -27.23 -35.67 32.65
C HIS A 417 -28.06 -36.89 33.08
N THR A 418 -27.75 -37.44 34.26
CA THR A 418 -28.66 -38.30 35.02
C THR A 418 -29.61 -37.44 35.85
N PRO A 419 -30.91 -37.76 35.92
CA PRO A 419 -31.85 -37.07 36.81
C PRO A 419 -31.68 -37.59 38.25
N GLY A 420 -31.48 -36.66 39.19
CA GLY A 420 -31.46 -36.93 40.62
C GLY A 420 -32.88 -37.19 41.14
N ALA A 421 -33.06 -38.30 41.84
CA ALA A 421 -34.23 -38.63 42.62
C ALA A 421 -34.35 -37.69 43.83
N VAL A 422 -35.56 -37.18 44.07
CA VAL A 422 -35.94 -36.48 45.30
C VAL A 422 -36.60 -37.49 46.23
N SER A 423 -36.03 -37.70 47.41
CA SER A 423 -36.72 -38.28 48.56
C SER A 423 -36.16 -37.71 49.86
N ALA A 424 -36.96 -36.87 50.51
CA ALA A 424 -37.24 -36.82 51.95
C ALA A 424 -38.13 -35.60 52.20
#